data_AF-A8UPE6-F1
#
_entry.id   AF-A8UPE6-F1
#
_cell.length_a   1.000
_cell.length_b   1.000
_cell.length_c   1.000
_cell.angle_alpha   90.00
_cell.angle_beta   90.00
_cell.angle_gamma   90.00
#
_symmetry.space_group_name_H-M   'P 1'
#
loop_
_entity.id
_entity.type
_entity.pdbx_description
1 polymer ?
#
loop_
_entity_poly.entity_id
_entity_poly.type
_entity_poly.pdbx_seq_one_letter_code
_entity_poly.pdbx_strand_id
1 'polypeptide(L)'
;MFHSIGCEKENWYRRWLSVSLDHFENFCKHLVKNNYETVSLDEWFDNKKNPTSKKQVVITFDDGYLDNWVYAYPILKKYNLKGTIFVNPEFIDESIEVRTNLDDVWDKKIQKNQLTPLGFVNWAELKAMDASGVMDIQSHSMSHNFYFQSNQIKDIYTGQPNYDWMSWIKKPNRKPYYNTEKQDHFTPKGTPIFDFGRALALRRYFPDEELVKYATELYSSNNGKIDKASLINKLNDKLSLYPGTYESDEDMEKRYQYEIFESKRILEEKLNKTIDYFCWPGGGYNKLSVDLCIAAGYKASTASFNNKPYAKDYSDYKKIKRVSMTSFISTSKGNYYAKRSNFLVNLFKSHEGKTLNKNIYRAEKLWLMILERITK
;
A
#
# COMPACT_ATOMS: atom_id res chain seq x y z
N MET A 1 10.35 -3.92 -2.55
CA MET A 1 8.93 -3.58 -2.35
C MET A 1 8.66 -2.30 -3.12
N PHE A 2 7.71 -2.39 -4.05
CA PHE A 2 7.14 -1.33 -4.86
C PHE A 2 5.64 -1.21 -4.54
N HIS A 3 5.00 -0.15 -5.02
CA HIS A 3 3.53 -0.02 -4.99
C HIS A 3 3.07 0.27 -6.43
N SER A 4 3.07 1.55 -6.82
CA SER A 4 2.75 2.01 -8.17
C SER A 4 4.03 2.19 -9.01
N ILE A 5 3.93 2.04 -10.33
CA ILE A 5 4.97 2.27 -11.34
C ILE A 5 4.44 3.25 -12.39
N GLY A 6 5.25 4.22 -12.83
CA GLY A 6 4.97 5.06 -14.02
C GLY A 6 3.87 6.13 -13.88
N CYS A 7 3.21 6.24 -12.73
CA CYS A 7 2.18 7.26 -12.44
C CYS A 7 2.69 8.54 -11.73
N GLU A 8 3.99 8.84 -11.73
CA GLU A 8 4.55 9.98 -10.98
C GLU A 8 4.09 11.36 -11.49
N LYS A 9 3.64 11.42 -12.74
CA LYS A 9 3.12 12.65 -13.38
C LYS A 9 1.60 12.79 -13.27
N GLU A 10 0.92 11.77 -12.75
CA GLU A 10 -0.54 11.77 -12.64
C GLU A 10 -1.04 12.69 -11.53
N ASN A 11 -2.28 13.17 -11.70
CA ASN A 11 -2.96 13.99 -10.70
C ASN A 11 -3.58 13.12 -9.59
N TRP A 12 -2.72 12.38 -8.89
CA TRP A 12 -3.06 11.54 -7.75
C TRP A 12 -2.25 11.98 -6.54
N TYR A 13 -2.90 12.26 -5.41
CA TYR A 13 -2.20 12.86 -4.26
C TYR A 13 -1.14 11.92 -3.65
N ARG A 14 -1.34 10.60 -3.73
CA ARG A 14 -0.33 9.61 -3.34
C ARG A 14 0.60 9.23 -4.48
N ARG A 15 0.68 10.00 -5.57
CA ARG A 15 1.60 9.73 -6.68
C ARG A 15 3.02 9.46 -6.24
N TRP A 16 3.47 10.03 -5.10
CA TRP A 16 4.76 9.74 -4.50
C TRP A 16 5.03 8.24 -4.25
N LEU A 17 4.00 7.40 -4.09
CA LEU A 17 4.13 5.94 -4.06
C LEU A 17 4.58 5.34 -5.40
N SER A 18 4.41 6.08 -6.51
CA SER A 18 4.81 5.66 -7.84
C SER A 18 6.32 5.79 -8.04
N VAL A 19 6.94 4.69 -8.45
CA VAL A 19 8.29 4.68 -8.99
C VAL A 19 8.24 4.99 -10.47
N SER A 20 8.99 6.01 -10.94
CA SER A 20 9.01 6.32 -12.37
C SER A 20 9.33 5.12 -13.24
N LEU A 21 8.70 5.08 -14.42
CA LEU A 21 8.84 3.97 -15.35
C LEU A 21 10.31 3.75 -15.74
N ASP A 22 11.03 4.84 -16.02
CA ASP A 22 12.46 4.80 -16.38
C ASP A 22 13.32 4.26 -15.23
N HIS A 23 13.03 4.63 -13.98
CA HIS A 23 13.76 4.09 -12.84
C HIS A 23 13.53 2.59 -12.68
N PHE A 24 12.28 2.15 -12.81
CA PHE A 24 11.93 0.73 -12.70
C PHE A 24 12.58 -0.10 -13.82
N GLU A 25 12.51 0.35 -15.07
CA GLU A 25 13.14 -0.35 -16.19
C GLU A 25 14.68 -0.39 -16.06
N ASN A 26 15.32 0.71 -15.63
CA ASN A 26 16.77 0.71 -15.39
C ASN A 26 17.19 -0.21 -14.23
N PHE A 27 16.34 -0.35 -13.20
CA PHE A 27 16.55 -1.34 -12.16
C PHE A 27 16.46 -2.77 -12.69
N CYS A 28 15.47 -3.09 -13.52
CA CYS A 28 15.37 -4.40 -14.17
C CYS A 28 16.60 -4.70 -15.05
N LYS A 29 17.02 -3.73 -15.89
CA LYS A 29 18.26 -3.84 -16.68
C LYS A 29 19.49 -4.07 -15.80
N HIS A 30 19.57 -3.42 -14.65
CA HIS A 30 20.67 -3.61 -13.71
C HIS A 30 20.72 -5.04 -13.17
N LEU A 31 19.57 -5.60 -12.77
CA LEU A 31 19.48 -6.98 -12.29
C LEU A 31 19.99 -7.97 -13.34
N VAL A 32 19.48 -7.88 -14.58
CA VAL A 32 19.92 -8.72 -15.70
C VAL A 32 21.41 -8.56 -15.97
N LYS A 33 21.90 -7.31 -16.11
CA LYS A 33 23.31 -7.02 -16.39
C LYS A 33 24.27 -7.57 -15.32
N ASN A 34 23.80 -7.72 -14.08
CA ASN A 34 24.63 -8.15 -12.96
C ASN A 34 24.30 -9.59 -12.50
N ASN A 35 23.64 -10.37 -13.36
CA ASN A 35 23.36 -11.79 -13.13
C ASN A 35 22.54 -12.05 -11.84
N TYR A 36 21.64 -11.14 -11.49
CA TYR A 36 20.64 -11.41 -10.46
C TYR A 36 19.53 -12.28 -11.04
N GLU A 37 19.10 -13.25 -10.27
CA GLU A 37 17.92 -14.07 -10.55
C GLU A 37 16.76 -13.56 -9.70
N THR A 38 15.63 -13.27 -10.33
CA THR A 38 14.40 -12.98 -9.61
C THR A 38 13.61 -14.24 -9.36
N VAL A 39 13.19 -14.44 -8.12
CA VAL A 39 12.47 -15.65 -7.69
C VAL A 39 11.11 -15.31 -7.09
N SER A 40 10.15 -16.23 -7.21
CA SER A 40 8.87 -16.15 -6.51
C SER A 40 9.05 -16.34 -5.00
N LEU A 41 8.00 -16.09 -4.22
CA LEU A 41 8.04 -16.32 -2.78
C LEU A 41 8.13 -17.80 -2.42
N ASP A 42 7.52 -18.70 -3.20
CA ASP A 42 7.69 -20.15 -3.02
C ASP A 42 9.12 -20.60 -3.26
N GLU A 43 9.72 -20.15 -4.37
CA GLU A 43 11.13 -20.43 -4.67
C GLU A 43 12.04 -19.87 -3.56
N TRP A 44 11.77 -18.67 -3.05
CA TRP A 44 12.49 -18.11 -1.90
C TRP A 44 12.31 -18.93 -0.62
N PHE A 45 11.09 -19.39 -0.34
CA PHE A 45 10.77 -20.17 0.85
C PHE A 45 11.49 -21.53 0.83
N ASP A 46 11.53 -22.18 -0.33
CA ASP A 46 12.17 -23.48 -0.53
C ASP A 46 13.70 -23.39 -0.62
N ASN A 47 14.25 -22.37 -1.27
CA ASN A 47 15.71 -22.16 -1.38
C ASN A 47 16.37 -21.92 -0.02
N LYS A 48 15.63 -21.50 1.00
CA LYS A 48 16.17 -21.45 2.37
C LYS A 48 16.53 -22.82 2.93
N LYS A 49 15.88 -23.89 2.44
CA LYS A 49 16.23 -25.28 2.78
C LYS A 49 17.41 -25.76 1.92
N ASN A 50 17.48 -25.31 0.65
CA ASN A 50 18.51 -25.68 -0.32
C ASN A 50 19.17 -24.44 -0.96
N PRO A 51 20.23 -23.88 -0.35
CA PRO A 51 20.84 -22.63 -0.81
C PRO A 51 21.42 -22.73 -2.22
N THR A 52 21.17 -21.71 -3.05
CA THR A 52 21.79 -21.55 -4.37
C THR A 52 23.02 -20.63 -4.33
N SER A 53 23.91 -20.78 -5.31
CA SER A 53 25.06 -19.87 -5.50
C SER A 53 24.71 -18.59 -6.26
N LYS A 54 23.52 -18.50 -6.87
CA LYS A 54 23.06 -17.31 -7.59
C LYS A 54 22.63 -16.19 -6.65
N LYS A 55 22.82 -14.94 -7.08
CA LYS A 55 22.30 -13.76 -6.37
C LYS A 55 20.81 -13.61 -6.63
N GLN A 56 19.99 -13.90 -5.62
CA GLN A 56 18.54 -13.87 -5.76
C GLN A 56 17.91 -12.58 -5.23
N VAL A 57 16.85 -12.12 -5.90
CA VAL A 57 16.02 -10.98 -5.48
C VAL A 57 14.56 -11.36 -5.59
N VAL A 58 13.79 -11.11 -4.54
CA VAL A 58 12.32 -11.13 -4.62
C VAL A 58 11.84 -9.73 -4.90
N ILE A 59 11.14 -9.54 -6.02
CA ILE A 59 10.48 -8.27 -6.34
C ILE A 59 9.03 -8.37 -5.88
N THR A 60 8.58 -7.44 -5.04
CA THR A 60 7.18 -7.41 -4.58
C THR A 60 6.53 -6.07 -4.87
N PHE A 61 5.24 -6.10 -5.17
CA PHE A 61 4.34 -4.95 -5.33
C PHE A 61 3.20 -5.07 -4.33
N ASP A 62 2.78 -3.95 -3.75
CA ASP A 62 1.69 -3.90 -2.77
C ASP A 62 0.49 -3.12 -3.36
N ASP A 63 -0.69 -3.33 -2.77
CA ASP A 63 -1.99 -2.69 -3.05
C ASP A 63 -2.77 -3.21 -4.27
N GLY A 64 -2.12 -3.59 -5.37
CA GLY A 64 -2.83 -4.04 -6.58
C GLY A 64 -3.19 -2.93 -7.57
N TYR A 65 -2.37 -1.87 -7.67
CA TYR A 65 -2.61 -0.79 -8.64
C TYR A 65 -2.59 -1.30 -10.09
N LEU A 66 -3.45 -0.73 -10.93
CA LEU A 66 -3.57 -1.09 -12.34
C LEU A 66 -2.25 -0.91 -13.11
N ASP A 67 -1.45 0.08 -12.72
CA ASP A 67 -0.14 0.32 -13.32
C ASP A 67 0.84 -0.87 -13.19
N ASN A 68 0.59 -1.80 -12.27
CA ASN A 68 1.36 -3.03 -12.17
C ASN A 68 1.08 -3.96 -13.36
N TRP A 69 -0.16 -3.99 -13.85
CA TRP A 69 -0.51 -4.64 -15.13
C TRP A 69 -0.03 -3.82 -16.32
N VAL A 70 -0.28 -2.51 -16.33
CA VAL A 70 -0.01 -1.65 -17.49
C VAL A 70 1.49 -1.52 -17.77
N TYR A 71 2.32 -1.41 -16.72
CA TYR A 71 3.75 -1.13 -16.84
C TYR A 71 4.66 -2.21 -16.23
N ALA A 72 4.42 -2.62 -14.98
CA ALA A 72 5.38 -3.46 -14.26
C ALA A 72 5.48 -4.86 -14.88
N TYR A 73 4.35 -5.50 -15.12
CA TYR A 73 4.24 -6.85 -15.68
C TYR A 73 4.92 -6.98 -17.07
N PRO A 74 4.62 -6.15 -18.09
CA PRO A 74 5.29 -6.23 -19.38
C PRO A 74 6.80 -5.99 -19.29
N ILE A 75 7.26 -5.10 -18.41
CA ILE A 75 8.69 -4.86 -18.19
C ILE A 75 9.36 -6.09 -17.58
N LEU A 76 8.78 -6.68 -16.52
CA LEU A 76 9.31 -7.91 -15.94
C LEU A 76 9.40 -9.03 -16.98
N LYS A 77 8.32 -9.22 -17.76
CA LYS A 77 8.26 -10.18 -18.86
C LYS A 77 9.36 -9.94 -19.91
N LYS A 78 9.54 -8.69 -20.37
CA LYS A 78 10.57 -8.30 -21.34
C LYS A 78 12.00 -8.66 -20.90
N TYR A 79 12.28 -8.60 -19.60
CA TYR A 79 13.59 -8.92 -19.03
C TYR A 79 13.71 -10.33 -18.44
N ASN A 80 12.70 -11.18 -18.64
CA ASN A 80 12.60 -12.52 -18.05
C ASN A 80 12.81 -12.50 -16.52
N LEU A 81 12.16 -11.55 -15.87
CA LEU A 81 12.15 -11.38 -14.42
C LEU A 81 10.78 -11.77 -13.85
N LYS A 82 10.78 -12.16 -12.59
CA LYS A 82 9.60 -12.54 -11.81
C LYS A 82 9.29 -11.48 -10.74
N GLY A 83 8.02 -11.38 -10.38
CA GLY A 83 7.54 -10.59 -9.24
C GLY A 83 6.42 -11.28 -8.48
N THR A 84 6.07 -10.72 -7.33
CA THR A 84 4.85 -11.04 -6.58
C THR A 84 4.06 -9.76 -6.34
N ILE A 85 2.76 -9.77 -6.55
CA ILE A 85 1.86 -8.67 -6.18
C ILE A 85 0.95 -9.12 -5.04
N PHE A 86 0.89 -8.31 -3.98
CA PHE A 86 -0.03 -8.47 -2.87
C PHE A 86 -1.25 -7.61 -3.12
N VAL A 87 -2.44 -8.22 -3.17
CA VAL A 87 -3.68 -7.53 -3.53
C VAL A 87 -4.75 -7.59 -2.44
N ASN A 88 -5.64 -6.61 -2.46
CA ASN A 88 -6.80 -6.52 -1.59
C ASN A 88 -8.08 -6.79 -2.39
N PRO A 89 -8.85 -7.85 -2.08
CA PRO A 89 -10.08 -8.15 -2.82
C PRO A 89 -11.08 -6.98 -2.92
N GLU A 90 -11.22 -6.15 -1.89
CA GLU A 90 -12.13 -4.99 -1.95
C GLU A 90 -11.64 -3.83 -2.84
N PHE A 91 -10.38 -3.87 -3.28
CA PHE A 91 -9.84 -2.90 -4.24
C PHE A 91 -9.80 -3.42 -5.67
N ILE A 92 -10.09 -4.70 -5.90
CA ILE A 92 -10.09 -5.26 -7.26
C ILE A 92 -11.23 -4.63 -8.07
N ASP A 93 -10.89 -4.14 -9.25
CA ASP A 93 -11.84 -3.52 -10.17
C ASP A 93 -12.85 -4.58 -10.69
N GLU A 94 -14.13 -4.22 -10.71
CA GLU A 94 -15.23 -5.13 -11.09
C GLU A 94 -15.32 -5.36 -12.61
N SER A 95 -14.57 -4.61 -13.42
CA SER A 95 -14.49 -4.83 -14.86
C SER A 95 -13.97 -6.23 -15.18
N ILE A 96 -14.46 -6.81 -16.28
CA ILE A 96 -14.08 -8.16 -16.71
C ILE A 96 -13.09 -8.17 -17.88
N GLU A 97 -12.95 -7.04 -18.57
CA GLU A 97 -12.09 -6.92 -19.75
C GLU A 97 -10.64 -6.74 -19.34
N VAL A 98 -9.74 -7.44 -20.03
CA VAL A 98 -8.31 -7.23 -19.88
C VAL A 98 -7.96 -5.89 -20.55
N ARG A 99 -7.51 -4.90 -19.77
CA ARG A 99 -7.14 -3.59 -20.32
C ARG A 99 -5.80 -3.65 -21.04
N THR A 100 -5.55 -2.69 -21.91
CA THR A 100 -4.29 -2.62 -22.67
C THR A 100 -3.10 -2.28 -21.78
N ASN A 101 -1.92 -2.77 -22.14
CA ASN A 101 -0.67 -2.52 -21.42
C ASN A 101 0.49 -2.19 -22.40
N LEU A 102 1.72 -2.14 -21.89
CA LEU A 102 2.90 -1.86 -22.73
C LEU A 102 3.13 -2.88 -23.86
N ASP A 103 2.69 -4.13 -23.73
CA ASP A 103 2.78 -5.11 -24.82
C ASP A 103 2.00 -4.61 -26.05
N ASP A 104 0.78 -4.09 -25.85
CA ASP A 104 -0.03 -3.55 -26.95
C ASP A 104 0.60 -2.32 -27.60
N VAL A 105 1.37 -1.54 -26.84
CA VAL A 105 2.17 -0.43 -27.36
C VAL A 105 3.35 -0.93 -28.19
N TRP A 106 4.07 -1.93 -27.69
CA TRP A 106 5.23 -2.53 -28.39
C TRP A 106 4.81 -3.26 -29.67
N ASP A 107 3.64 -3.89 -29.65
CA ASP A 107 2.99 -4.53 -30.80
C ASP A 107 2.31 -3.53 -31.76
N LYS A 108 2.38 -2.22 -31.46
CA LYS A 108 1.82 -1.12 -32.25
C LYS A 108 0.29 -1.19 -32.43
N LYS A 109 -0.42 -1.87 -31.53
CA LYS A 109 -1.90 -1.91 -31.53
C LYS A 109 -2.49 -0.59 -31.02
N ILE A 110 -1.80 0.06 -30.09
CA ILE A 110 -2.15 1.37 -29.55
C ILE A 110 -0.91 2.26 -29.39
N GLN A 111 -1.13 3.55 -29.22
CA GLN A 111 -0.10 4.50 -28.82
C GLN A 111 0.01 4.58 -27.29
N LYS A 112 1.20 4.92 -26.78
CA LYS A 112 1.47 4.98 -25.34
C LYS A 112 0.55 5.95 -24.58
N ASN A 113 0.12 7.05 -25.20
CA ASN A 113 -0.78 8.04 -24.61
C ASN A 113 -2.24 7.54 -24.49
N GLN A 114 -2.57 6.38 -25.05
CA GLN A 114 -3.88 5.75 -24.91
C GLN A 114 -3.95 4.81 -23.69
N LEU A 115 -2.84 4.58 -22.99
CA LEU A 115 -2.83 3.80 -21.77
C LEU A 115 -3.55 4.53 -20.63
N THR A 116 -4.27 3.78 -19.80
CA THR A 116 -4.98 4.28 -18.62
C THR A 116 -4.44 3.58 -17.37
N PRO A 117 -3.36 4.09 -16.74
CA PRO A 117 -2.65 3.34 -15.69
C PRO A 117 -3.20 3.54 -14.28
N LEU A 118 -4.05 4.55 -14.05
CA LEU A 118 -4.69 4.78 -12.76
C LEU A 118 -5.87 3.84 -12.57
N GLY A 119 -6.02 3.34 -11.35
CA GLY A 119 -7.04 2.37 -10.97
C GLY A 119 -6.41 1.19 -10.24
N PHE A 120 -7.16 0.11 -10.20
CA PHE A 120 -6.74 -1.17 -9.65
C PHE A 120 -6.91 -2.26 -10.69
N VAL A 121 -6.08 -3.31 -10.58
CA VAL A 121 -6.22 -4.48 -11.46
C VAL A 121 -7.56 -5.16 -11.25
N ASN A 122 -8.07 -5.80 -12.31
CA ASN A 122 -9.26 -6.65 -12.22
C ASN A 122 -8.87 -8.14 -12.19
N TRP A 123 -9.86 -9.00 -12.00
CA TRP A 123 -9.63 -10.45 -11.92
C TRP A 123 -9.07 -11.07 -13.21
N ALA A 124 -9.42 -10.54 -14.38
CA ALA A 124 -8.91 -11.08 -15.65
C ALA A 124 -7.42 -10.79 -15.82
N GLU A 125 -6.98 -9.59 -15.45
CA GLU A 125 -5.57 -9.17 -15.45
C GLU A 125 -4.75 -9.96 -14.42
N LEU A 126 -5.29 -10.15 -13.19
CA LEU A 126 -4.64 -10.99 -12.17
C LEU A 126 -4.42 -12.42 -12.64
N LYS A 127 -5.43 -13.03 -13.26
CA LYS A 127 -5.32 -14.39 -13.83
C LYS A 127 -4.30 -14.45 -14.95
N ALA A 128 -4.27 -13.45 -15.84
CA ALA A 128 -3.31 -13.40 -16.94
C ALA A 128 -1.87 -13.28 -16.42
N MET A 129 -1.64 -12.44 -15.41
CA MET A 129 -0.34 -12.28 -14.76
C MET A 129 0.12 -13.56 -14.06
N ASP A 130 -0.77 -14.21 -13.31
CA ASP A 130 -0.47 -15.46 -12.58
C ASP A 130 -0.16 -16.61 -13.55
N ALA A 131 -1.02 -16.83 -14.56
CA ALA A 131 -0.89 -17.90 -15.53
C ALA A 131 0.38 -17.79 -16.40
N SER A 132 0.93 -16.58 -16.56
CA SER A 132 2.18 -16.37 -17.28
C SER A 132 3.43 -16.86 -16.53
N GLY A 133 3.33 -17.06 -15.22
CA GLY A 133 4.47 -17.35 -14.34
C GLY A 133 5.41 -16.16 -14.08
N VAL A 134 5.11 -14.97 -14.63
CA VAL A 134 5.91 -13.75 -14.43
C VAL A 134 5.53 -13.06 -13.12
N MET A 135 4.25 -13.02 -12.76
CA MET A 135 3.82 -12.34 -11.53
C MET A 135 2.84 -13.18 -10.71
N ASP A 136 3.34 -13.62 -9.56
CA ASP A 136 2.58 -14.37 -8.55
C ASP A 136 1.63 -13.43 -7.77
N ILE A 137 0.42 -13.89 -7.46
CA ILE A 137 -0.60 -13.10 -6.73
C ILE A 137 -0.75 -13.63 -5.31
N GLN A 138 -0.69 -12.74 -4.31
CA GLN A 138 -0.74 -13.06 -2.89
C GLN A 138 -1.62 -12.06 -2.12
N SER A 139 -1.88 -12.30 -0.83
CA SER A 139 -2.84 -11.49 -0.05
C SER A 139 -2.22 -10.26 0.59
N HIS A 140 -2.90 -9.11 0.46
CA HIS A 140 -2.60 -7.89 1.21
C HIS A 140 -3.65 -7.56 2.29
N SER A 141 -4.35 -8.57 2.83
CA SER A 141 -5.62 -8.41 3.58
C SER A 141 -6.83 -8.11 2.70
N MET A 142 -8.02 -8.12 3.30
CA MET A 142 -9.28 -7.89 2.60
C MET A 142 -9.45 -6.45 2.15
N SER A 143 -9.34 -5.51 3.11
CA SER A 143 -9.95 -4.19 2.95
C SER A 143 -8.96 -3.02 2.97
N HIS A 144 -7.72 -3.25 3.43
CA HIS A 144 -6.69 -2.21 3.66
C HIS A 144 -7.19 -1.01 4.54
N ASN A 145 -8.17 -1.24 5.42
CA ASN A 145 -8.82 -0.15 6.16
C ASN A 145 -7.96 0.43 7.29
N PHE A 146 -8.32 1.66 7.64
CA PHE A 146 -7.97 2.31 8.91
C PHE A 146 -9.22 2.39 9.77
N TYR A 147 -9.06 2.42 11.08
CA TYR A 147 -10.16 2.68 11.99
C TYR A 147 -9.70 3.56 13.14
N PHE A 148 -10.64 4.30 13.72
CA PHE A 148 -10.40 5.03 14.96
C PHE A 148 -10.08 4.04 16.08
N GLN A 149 -9.17 4.41 16.98
CA GLN A 149 -8.69 3.57 18.08
C GLN A 149 -8.83 4.23 19.46
N SER A 150 -9.18 5.52 19.52
CA SER A 150 -9.53 6.19 20.77
C SER A 150 -10.41 7.40 20.50
N ASN A 151 -10.96 7.99 21.57
CA ASN A 151 -11.75 9.21 21.51
C ASN A 151 -10.92 10.50 21.38
N GLN A 152 -9.60 10.41 21.23
CA GLN A 152 -8.75 11.58 21.05
C GLN A 152 -8.96 12.20 19.66
N ILE A 153 -9.50 13.41 19.58
CA ILE A 153 -9.67 14.12 18.30
C ILE A 153 -8.31 14.70 17.84
N LYS A 154 -7.92 14.40 16.61
CA LYS A 154 -6.65 14.80 15.98
C LYS A 154 -6.80 15.90 14.93
N ASP A 155 -7.93 15.91 14.21
CA ASP A 155 -8.19 16.84 13.10
C ASP A 155 -9.70 16.91 12.83
N ILE A 156 -10.10 17.78 11.90
CA ILE A 156 -11.44 17.88 11.34
C ILE A 156 -11.37 17.60 9.85
N TYR A 157 -12.25 16.73 9.36
CA TYR A 157 -12.39 16.45 7.93
C TYR A 157 -12.96 17.68 7.21
N THR A 158 -12.25 18.16 6.19
CA THR A 158 -12.63 19.30 5.35
C THR A 158 -12.56 18.97 3.85
N GLY A 159 -12.34 17.70 3.50
CA GLY A 159 -12.10 17.23 2.12
C GLY A 159 -10.62 16.99 1.80
N GLN A 160 -9.73 17.03 2.79
CA GLN A 160 -8.30 16.79 2.58
C GLN A 160 -8.04 15.33 2.17
N PRO A 161 -7.16 15.09 1.18
CA PRO A 161 -7.05 13.78 0.52
C PRO A 161 -6.43 12.69 1.39
N ASN A 162 -5.65 13.03 2.42
CA ASN A 162 -4.98 12.08 3.31
C ASN A 162 -5.92 11.29 4.25
N TYR A 163 -7.23 11.56 4.20
CA TYR A 163 -8.28 10.79 4.90
C TYR A 163 -9.28 10.12 3.92
N ASP A 164 -8.85 9.83 2.70
CA ASP A 164 -9.61 9.05 1.70
C ASP A 164 -10.17 7.73 2.25
N TRP A 165 -9.45 7.11 3.19
CA TRP A 165 -9.89 5.90 3.89
C TRP A 165 -11.23 6.06 4.63
N MET A 166 -11.66 7.26 5.00
CA MET A 166 -13.00 7.46 5.56
C MET A 166 -14.08 7.24 4.51
N SER A 167 -13.84 7.72 3.27
CA SER A 167 -14.72 7.46 2.13
C SER A 167 -14.76 5.98 1.77
N TRP A 168 -13.62 5.28 1.89
CA TRP A 168 -13.55 3.82 1.71
C TRP A 168 -14.45 3.06 2.68
N ILE A 169 -14.58 3.51 3.93
CA ILE A 169 -15.48 2.89 4.92
C ILE A 169 -16.95 3.22 4.62
N LYS A 170 -17.24 4.44 4.18
CA LYS A 170 -18.61 4.89 3.87
C LYS A 170 -19.17 4.28 2.59
N LYS A 171 -18.31 4.04 1.59
CA LYS A 171 -18.66 3.44 0.29
C LYS A 171 -17.62 2.37 -0.12
N PRO A 172 -17.62 1.18 0.52
CA PRO A 172 -16.63 0.14 0.24
C PRO A 172 -16.59 -0.30 -1.22
N ASN A 173 -17.76 -0.38 -1.88
CA ASN A 173 -17.88 -0.73 -3.30
C ASN A 173 -17.25 0.30 -4.27
N ARG A 174 -16.82 1.47 -3.77
CA ARG A 174 -16.13 2.49 -4.58
C ARG A 174 -14.62 2.51 -4.37
N LYS A 175 -14.06 1.68 -3.48
CA LYS A 175 -12.62 1.60 -3.22
C LYS A 175 -11.75 1.41 -4.48
N PRO A 176 -12.10 0.55 -5.45
CA PRO A 176 -11.30 0.36 -6.66
C PRO A 176 -11.11 1.64 -7.50
N TYR A 177 -11.91 2.67 -7.25
CA TYR A 177 -11.94 3.90 -8.04
C TYR A 177 -11.37 5.11 -7.28
N TYR A 178 -10.80 4.95 -6.08
CA TYR A 178 -10.44 6.12 -5.25
C TYR A 178 -9.33 7.01 -5.86
N ASN A 179 -8.52 6.48 -6.79
CA ASN A 179 -7.49 7.24 -7.52
C ASN A 179 -7.92 7.65 -8.94
N THR A 180 -9.15 7.32 -9.35
CA THR A 180 -9.75 7.71 -10.65
C THR A 180 -11.04 8.53 -10.49
N GLU A 181 -11.63 8.54 -9.30
CA GLU A 181 -12.86 9.24 -8.94
C GLU A 181 -12.63 10.16 -7.74
N LYS A 182 -13.25 11.35 -7.74
CA LYS A 182 -13.25 12.25 -6.59
C LYS A 182 -14.29 11.80 -5.55
N GLN A 183 -13.81 11.28 -4.42
CA GLN A 183 -14.65 10.66 -3.37
C GLN A 183 -14.72 11.47 -2.05
N ASP A 184 -14.22 12.70 -2.04
CA ASP A 184 -14.18 13.57 -0.84
C ASP A 184 -15.57 13.93 -0.30
N HIS A 185 -16.61 13.84 -1.14
CA HIS A 185 -17.99 14.12 -0.77
C HIS A 185 -18.70 12.98 -0.04
N PHE A 186 -18.14 11.76 -0.01
CA PHE A 186 -18.74 10.63 0.73
C PHE A 186 -18.66 10.80 2.24
N THR A 187 -17.73 11.62 2.73
CA THR A 187 -17.58 11.96 4.14
C THR A 187 -18.00 13.41 4.36
N PRO A 188 -18.98 13.70 5.23
CA PRO A 188 -19.40 15.07 5.51
C PRO A 188 -18.23 15.93 6.04
N LYS A 189 -18.09 17.15 5.52
CA LYS A 189 -17.15 18.13 6.09
C LYS A 189 -17.58 18.51 7.51
N GLY A 190 -16.61 18.73 8.38
CA GLY A 190 -16.83 18.91 9.82
C GLY A 190 -16.73 17.61 10.63
N THR A 191 -16.66 16.44 9.98
CA THR A 191 -16.52 15.17 10.69
C THR A 191 -15.21 15.15 11.50
N PRO A 192 -15.25 14.87 12.82
CA PRO A 192 -14.04 14.75 13.62
C PRO A 192 -13.20 13.55 13.17
N ILE A 193 -11.89 13.78 13.04
CA ILE A 193 -10.89 12.74 12.84
C ILE A 193 -10.35 12.38 14.21
N PHE A 194 -10.74 11.22 14.73
CA PHE A 194 -10.16 10.68 15.94
C PHE A 194 -8.83 10.01 15.67
N ASP A 195 -8.05 9.75 16.71
CA ASP A 195 -6.84 8.93 16.64
C ASP A 195 -7.14 7.58 16.00
N PHE A 196 -6.30 7.17 15.04
CA PHE A 196 -6.60 6.05 14.16
C PHE A 196 -5.35 5.22 13.86
N GLY A 197 -5.58 3.97 13.46
CA GLY A 197 -4.52 3.05 13.08
C GLY A 197 -4.98 2.07 12.00
N ARG A 198 -4.16 1.04 11.76
CA ARG A 198 -4.43 -0.01 10.76
C ARG A 198 -5.39 -1.05 11.32
N ALA A 199 -6.30 -1.54 10.47
CA ALA A 199 -7.31 -2.53 10.86
C ALA A 199 -6.73 -3.69 11.67
N LEU A 200 -5.65 -4.31 11.22
CA LEU A 200 -5.07 -5.51 11.86
C LEU A 200 -4.18 -5.22 13.09
N ALA A 201 -4.16 -3.97 13.60
CA ALA A 201 -3.25 -3.56 14.67
C ALA A 201 -3.94 -2.99 15.92
N LEU A 202 -5.26 -2.81 15.90
CA LEU A 202 -6.00 -2.07 16.93
C LEU A 202 -7.34 -2.71 17.28
N ARG A 203 -7.88 -2.29 18.44
CA ARG A 203 -9.30 -2.38 18.79
C ARG A 203 -10.00 -1.11 18.33
N ARG A 204 -11.11 -1.25 17.59
CA ARG A 204 -11.79 -0.10 17.00
C ARG A 204 -12.55 0.69 18.06
N TYR A 205 -12.48 2.01 17.96
CA TYR A 205 -13.35 2.96 18.64
C TYR A 205 -14.46 3.41 17.68
N PHE A 206 -15.69 3.45 18.19
CA PHE A 206 -16.87 3.96 17.51
C PHE A 206 -17.25 5.29 18.14
N PRO A 207 -17.02 6.41 17.44
CA PRO A 207 -17.50 7.71 17.91
C PRO A 207 -19.01 7.72 18.09
N ASP A 208 -19.47 8.45 19.10
CA ASP A 208 -20.89 8.71 19.29
C ASP A 208 -21.48 9.48 18.10
N GLU A 209 -22.61 9.02 17.59
CA GLU A 209 -23.22 9.58 16.38
C GLU A 209 -23.73 11.01 16.57
N GLU A 210 -24.22 11.35 17.77
CA GLU A 210 -24.71 12.69 18.08
C GLU A 210 -23.56 13.70 18.20
N LEU A 211 -22.39 13.27 18.71
CA LEU A 211 -21.19 14.11 18.71
C LEU A 211 -20.71 14.40 17.27
N VAL A 212 -20.69 13.38 16.41
CA VAL A 212 -20.31 13.53 14.99
C VAL A 212 -21.30 14.44 14.27
N LYS A 213 -22.60 14.24 14.49
CA LYS A 213 -23.67 15.07 13.93
C LYS A 213 -23.51 16.53 14.37
N TYR A 214 -23.39 16.78 15.68
CA TYR A 214 -23.13 18.11 16.24
C TYR A 214 -21.93 18.79 15.57
N ALA A 215 -20.82 18.08 15.38
CA ALA A 215 -19.63 18.61 14.72
C ALA A 215 -19.91 19.04 13.27
N THR A 216 -20.58 18.17 12.50
CA THR A 216 -20.88 18.45 11.08
C THR A 216 -21.89 19.58 10.90
N GLU A 217 -22.89 19.66 11.77
CA GLU A 217 -23.88 20.75 11.79
C GLU A 217 -23.24 22.08 12.17
N LEU A 218 -22.40 22.09 13.22
CA LEU A 218 -21.68 23.29 13.63
C LEU A 218 -20.70 23.78 12.55
N TYR A 219 -20.02 22.87 11.85
CA TYR A 219 -19.17 23.23 10.72
C TYR A 219 -19.99 23.85 9.58
N SER A 220 -21.11 23.24 9.24
CA SER A 220 -21.99 23.70 8.15
C SER A 220 -22.67 25.03 8.46
N SER A 221 -23.17 25.22 9.69
CA SER A 221 -23.83 26.48 10.12
C SER A 221 -22.89 27.68 10.12
N ASN A 222 -21.58 27.44 10.22
CA ASN A 222 -20.54 28.46 10.10
C ASN A 222 -20.01 28.62 8.67
N ASN A 223 -20.74 28.11 7.65
CA ASN A 223 -20.32 28.11 6.25
C ASN A 223 -18.92 27.51 6.02
N GLY A 224 -18.53 26.53 6.84
CA GLY A 224 -17.20 25.90 6.81
C GLY A 224 -16.04 26.81 7.22
N LYS A 225 -16.32 27.99 7.80
CA LYS A 225 -15.32 28.99 8.23
C LYS A 225 -14.92 28.87 9.69
N ILE A 226 -15.54 27.95 10.45
CA ILE A 226 -15.13 27.72 11.84
C ILE A 226 -13.68 27.23 11.87
N ASP A 227 -12.88 27.84 12.73
CA ASP A 227 -11.50 27.41 12.96
C ASP A 227 -11.47 25.97 13.50
N LYS A 228 -10.54 25.16 12.98
CA LYS A 228 -10.44 23.75 13.36
C LYS A 228 -10.12 23.57 14.84
N ALA A 229 -9.22 24.38 15.40
CA ALA A 229 -8.85 24.26 16.80
C ALA A 229 -10.03 24.64 17.71
N SER A 230 -10.78 25.69 17.35
CA SER A 230 -12.01 26.07 18.04
C SER A 230 -13.05 24.95 18.02
N LEU A 231 -13.27 24.31 16.85
CA LEU A 231 -14.20 23.18 16.75
C LEU A 231 -13.73 21.99 17.60
N ILE A 232 -12.45 21.62 17.52
CA ILE A 232 -11.87 20.53 18.33
C ILE A 232 -12.07 20.79 19.82
N ASN A 233 -11.81 22.01 20.31
CA ASN A 233 -12.01 22.35 21.72
C ASN A 233 -13.48 22.16 22.15
N LYS A 234 -14.45 22.65 21.36
CA LYS A 234 -15.88 22.46 21.63
C LYS A 234 -16.30 20.99 21.65
N LEU A 235 -15.67 20.15 20.83
CA LEU A 235 -15.95 18.72 20.80
C LEU A 235 -15.32 18.00 22.00
N ASN A 236 -14.10 18.39 22.40
CA ASN A 236 -13.44 17.84 23.58
C ASN A 236 -14.26 18.08 24.86
N ASP A 237 -14.86 19.26 25.02
CA ASP A 237 -15.74 19.60 26.15
C ASP A 237 -16.99 18.69 26.23
N LYS A 238 -17.36 18.04 25.12
CA LYS A 238 -18.53 17.18 25.00
C LYS A 238 -18.21 15.68 25.04
N LEU A 239 -16.94 15.29 25.03
CA LEU A 239 -16.54 13.86 25.02
C LEU A 239 -17.03 13.09 26.24
N SER A 240 -17.18 13.73 27.40
CA SER A 240 -17.72 13.09 28.60
C SER A 240 -19.22 12.75 28.48
N LEU A 241 -19.97 13.55 27.71
CA LEU A 241 -21.39 13.33 27.43
C LEU A 241 -21.62 12.34 26.29
N TYR A 242 -20.67 12.26 25.36
CA TYR A 242 -20.72 11.43 24.17
C TYR A 242 -19.45 10.58 24.04
N PRO A 243 -19.25 9.61 24.94
CA PRO A 243 -17.98 8.91 25.09
C PRO A 243 -17.68 7.91 23.96
N GLY A 244 -18.65 7.62 23.09
CA GLY A 244 -18.56 6.54 22.10
C GLY A 244 -18.45 5.16 22.74
N THR A 245 -18.08 4.16 21.94
CA THR A 245 -17.91 2.78 22.40
C THR A 245 -16.68 2.13 21.78
N TYR A 246 -16.20 1.05 22.39
CA TYR A 246 -15.13 0.23 21.82
C TYR A 246 -15.69 -1.09 21.30
N GLU A 247 -15.08 -1.57 20.23
CA GLU A 247 -15.31 -2.90 19.69
C GLU A 247 -15.07 -3.98 20.74
N SER A 248 -15.96 -4.96 20.79
CA SER A 248 -15.81 -6.14 21.65
C SER A 248 -14.63 -7.02 21.20
N ASP A 249 -14.17 -7.94 22.05
CA ASP A 249 -13.15 -8.92 21.66
C ASP A 249 -13.63 -9.79 20.49
N GLU A 250 -14.89 -10.21 20.54
CA GLU A 250 -15.52 -11.04 19.52
C GLU A 250 -15.60 -10.31 18.17
N ASP A 251 -16.03 -9.05 18.15
CA ASP A 251 -16.15 -8.28 16.90
C ASP A 251 -14.78 -7.93 16.33
N MET A 252 -13.80 -7.64 17.17
CA MET A 252 -12.42 -7.42 16.74
C MET A 252 -11.85 -8.69 16.09
N GLU A 253 -12.08 -9.86 16.68
CA GLU A 253 -11.66 -11.13 16.10
C GLU A 253 -12.37 -11.41 14.77
N LYS A 254 -13.70 -11.24 14.70
CA LYS A 254 -14.46 -11.36 13.43
C LYS A 254 -13.92 -10.45 12.34
N ARG A 255 -13.58 -9.21 12.68
CA ARG A 255 -12.97 -8.26 11.74
C ARG A 255 -11.59 -8.72 11.27
N TYR A 256 -10.76 -9.27 12.17
CA TYR A 256 -9.45 -9.81 11.77
C TYR A 256 -9.60 -11.07 10.91
N GLN A 257 -10.58 -11.92 11.23
CA GLN A 257 -10.91 -13.09 10.42
C GLN A 257 -11.37 -12.69 9.02
N TYR A 258 -12.22 -11.67 8.90
CA TYR A 258 -12.61 -11.10 7.61
C TYR A 258 -11.39 -10.58 6.83
N GLU A 259 -10.49 -9.84 7.48
CA GLU A 259 -9.29 -9.31 6.84
C GLU A 259 -8.32 -10.40 6.35
N ILE A 260 -8.27 -11.55 7.01
CA ILE A 260 -7.25 -12.59 6.80
C ILE A 260 -7.84 -13.80 6.07
N PHE A 261 -8.83 -14.47 6.65
CA PHE A 261 -9.40 -15.71 6.13
C PHE A 261 -10.27 -15.45 4.90
N GLU A 262 -11.14 -14.43 4.94
CA GLU A 262 -12.00 -14.15 3.80
C GLU A 262 -11.21 -13.60 2.61
N SER A 263 -10.18 -12.79 2.87
CA SER A 263 -9.22 -12.40 1.84
C SER A 263 -8.58 -13.62 1.16
N LYS A 264 -8.07 -14.57 1.96
CA LYS A 264 -7.49 -15.81 1.46
C LYS A 264 -8.50 -16.59 0.61
N ARG A 265 -9.67 -16.88 1.17
CA ARG A 265 -10.72 -17.69 0.53
C ARG A 265 -11.12 -17.14 -0.83
N ILE A 266 -11.36 -15.83 -0.93
CA ILE A 266 -11.74 -15.19 -2.20
C ILE A 266 -10.61 -15.28 -3.22
N LEU A 267 -9.36 -15.00 -2.82
CA LEU A 267 -8.22 -15.07 -3.73
C LEU A 267 -8.00 -16.50 -4.24
N GLU A 268 -8.07 -17.50 -3.36
CA GLU A 268 -7.93 -18.92 -3.74
C GLU A 268 -9.05 -19.37 -4.69
N GLU A 269 -10.30 -18.99 -4.41
CA GLU A 269 -11.45 -19.30 -5.26
C GLU A 269 -11.31 -18.65 -6.65
N LYS A 270 -10.97 -17.35 -6.69
CA LYS A 270 -10.92 -16.59 -7.95
C LYS A 270 -9.72 -16.97 -8.81
N LEU A 271 -8.60 -17.35 -8.21
CA LEU A 271 -7.36 -17.67 -8.93
C LEU A 271 -7.12 -19.18 -9.09
N ASN A 272 -7.88 -20.03 -8.40
CA ASN A 272 -7.72 -21.49 -8.39
C ASN A 272 -6.28 -21.93 -8.05
N LYS A 273 -5.71 -21.31 -7.01
CA LYS A 273 -4.37 -21.59 -6.46
C LYS A 273 -4.37 -21.39 -4.95
N THR A 274 -3.35 -21.89 -4.27
CA THR A 274 -3.13 -21.58 -2.85
C THR A 274 -2.58 -20.16 -2.68
N ILE A 275 -2.97 -19.52 -1.58
CA ILE A 275 -2.48 -18.19 -1.20
C ILE A 275 -1.70 -18.31 0.11
N ASP A 276 -0.38 -18.36 -0.02
CA ASP A 276 0.53 -18.78 1.04
C ASP A 276 1.26 -17.62 1.73
N TYR A 277 1.24 -16.42 1.14
CA TYR A 277 1.98 -15.27 1.63
C TYR A 277 1.07 -14.08 1.95
N PHE A 278 1.33 -13.44 3.08
CA PHE A 278 0.55 -12.30 3.57
C PHE A 278 1.40 -11.03 3.67
N CYS A 279 0.90 -9.92 3.15
CA CYS A 279 1.50 -8.62 3.36
C CYS A 279 0.63 -7.76 4.27
N TRP A 280 1.19 -7.19 5.34
CA TRP A 280 0.45 -6.34 6.27
C TRP A 280 0.20 -4.93 5.70
N PRO A 281 -1.06 -4.48 5.54
CA PRO A 281 -1.39 -3.09 5.19
C PRO A 281 -0.64 -2.07 6.04
N GLY A 282 0.23 -1.29 5.40
CA GLY A 282 1.07 -0.29 6.07
C GLY A 282 1.94 -0.82 7.22
N GLY A 283 2.20 -2.12 7.28
CA GLY A 283 2.98 -2.76 8.34
C GLY A 283 2.28 -2.84 9.70
N GLY A 284 0.97 -2.61 9.77
CA GLY A 284 0.21 -2.69 11.02
C GLY A 284 -0.25 -4.11 11.33
N TYR A 285 0.22 -4.66 12.45
CA TYR A 285 -0.17 -5.97 12.97
C TYR A 285 0.05 -6.04 14.47
N ASN A 286 -0.61 -6.99 15.14
CA ASN A 286 -0.38 -7.34 16.54
C ASN A 286 -0.26 -8.85 16.72
N LYS A 287 -0.20 -9.33 17.97
CA LYS A 287 -0.08 -10.77 18.24
C LYS A 287 -1.29 -11.56 17.71
N LEU A 288 -2.50 -11.10 17.97
CA LEU A 288 -3.73 -11.78 17.55
C LEU A 288 -3.80 -11.92 16.03
N SER A 289 -3.53 -10.84 15.28
CA SER A 289 -3.55 -10.89 13.82
C SER A 289 -2.50 -11.86 13.25
N VAL A 290 -1.31 -11.93 13.86
CA VAL A 290 -0.27 -12.91 13.47
C VAL A 290 -0.71 -14.34 13.76
N ASP A 291 -1.30 -14.61 14.93
CA ASP A 291 -1.80 -15.94 15.27
C ASP A 291 -2.90 -16.38 14.29
N LEU A 292 -3.83 -15.49 13.93
CA LEU A 292 -4.87 -15.74 12.93
C LEU A 292 -4.30 -15.95 11.52
N CYS A 293 -3.25 -15.22 11.14
CA CYS A 293 -2.53 -15.44 9.88
C CYS A 293 -1.92 -16.85 9.83
N ILE A 294 -1.37 -17.34 10.93
CA ILE A 294 -0.84 -18.72 11.02
C ILE A 294 -1.99 -19.72 10.96
N ALA A 295 -3.08 -19.49 11.68
CA ALA A 295 -4.26 -20.36 11.69
C ALA A 295 -4.95 -20.45 10.31
N ALA A 296 -4.90 -19.37 9.51
CA ALA A 296 -5.36 -19.36 8.11
C ALA A 296 -4.40 -20.10 7.14
N GLY A 297 -3.31 -20.69 7.65
CA GLY A 297 -2.38 -21.49 6.86
C GLY A 297 -1.45 -20.67 5.98
N TYR A 298 -1.22 -19.39 6.26
CA TYR A 298 -0.15 -18.64 5.58
C TYR A 298 1.23 -19.16 6.01
N LYS A 299 2.13 -19.40 5.05
CA LYS A 299 3.51 -19.86 5.29
C LYS A 299 4.41 -18.74 5.80
N ALA A 300 4.18 -17.51 5.34
CA ALA A 300 4.96 -16.36 5.78
C ALA A 300 4.20 -15.04 5.63
N SER A 301 4.60 -14.04 6.42
CA SER A 301 4.19 -12.66 6.19
C SER A 301 5.36 -11.71 6.00
N THR A 302 5.09 -10.55 5.41
CA THR A 302 6.02 -9.43 5.44
C THR A 302 6.24 -8.91 6.86
N ALA A 303 7.33 -8.19 7.10
CA ALA A 303 7.64 -7.58 8.38
C ALA A 303 7.98 -6.10 8.22
N SER A 304 7.47 -5.27 9.13
CA SER A 304 7.91 -3.88 9.26
C SER A 304 9.39 -3.83 9.66
N PHE A 305 10.15 -2.93 9.03
CA PHE A 305 11.59 -2.76 9.26
C PHE A 305 11.94 -2.40 10.71
N ASN A 306 11.02 -1.75 11.42
CA ASN A 306 11.25 -1.17 12.76
C ASN A 306 10.65 -1.96 13.92
N ASN A 307 9.87 -3.02 13.66
CA ASN A 307 9.28 -3.78 14.76
C ASN A 307 10.27 -4.81 15.31
N LYS A 308 10.51 -4.72 16.63
CA LYS A 308 10.99 -5.86 17.40
C LYS A 308 10.01 -7.01 17.18
N PRO A 309 10.46 -8.22 16.82
CA PRO A 309 9.55 -9.33 16.64
C PRO A 309 8.79 -9.55 17.94
N TYR A 310 7.45 -9.69 17.88
CA TYR A 310 6.74 -10.45 18.90
C TYR A 310 7.45 -11.80 18.97
N ALA A 311 8.18 -12.00 20.07
CA ALA A 311 9.08 -13.11 20.28
C ALA A 311 8.23 -14.37 20.43
N LYS A 312 8.19 -15.17 19.36
CA LYS A 312 8.00 -16.61 19.39
C LYS A 312 8.47 -17.15 18.04
N ASP A 313 9.42 -18.07 18.10
CA ASP A 313 9.80 -18.92 16.98
C ASP A 313 8.61 -19.83 16.69
N TYR A 314 7.73 -19.39 15.78
CA TYR A 314 6.80 -20.30 15.12
C TYR A 314 7.64 -21.10 14.14
N SER A 315 7.87 -22.39 14.41
CA SER A 315 8.90 -23.21 13.74
C SER A 315 8.88 -23.05 12.21
N ASP A 316 7.69 -23.07 11.61
CA ASP A 316 7.52 -23.09 10.16
C ASP A 316 7.11 -21.74 9.56
N TYR A 317 6.47 -20.85 10.32
CA TYR A 317 6.04 -19.54 9.83
C TYR A 317 7.19 -18.54 9.74
N LYS A 318 7.37 -17.92 8.57
CA LYS A 318 8.49 -16.99 8.34
C LYS A 318 8.06 -15.53 8.26
N LYS A 319 8.99 -14.64 8.63
CA LYS A 319 8.85 -13.18 8.49
C LYS A 319 9.80 -12.67 7.41
N ILE A 320 9.26 -11.98 6.41
CA ILE A 320 9.98 -11.47 5.24
C ILE A 320 10.29 -9.98 5.46
N LYS A 321 11.57 -9.67 5.70
CA LYS A 321 12.04 -8.27 5.70
C LYS A 321 12.13 -7.76 4.26
N ARG A 322 11.57 -6.58 4.00
CA ARG A 322 11.51 -6.01 2.65
C ARG A 322 11.98 -4.58 2.63
N VAL A 323 12.86 -4.26 1.68
CA VAL A 323 13.34 -2.91 1.43
C VAL A 323 12.35 -2.16 0.55
N SER A 324 11.96 -0.95 0.98
CA SER A 324 11.15 -0.04 0.19
C SER A 324 11.98 0.57 -0.93
N MET A 325 11.44 0.53 -2.14
CA MET A 325 12.08 1.05 -3.34
C MET A 325 11.24 2.21 -3.86
N THR A 326 11.81 3.41 -3.89
CA THR A 326 11.10 4.65 -4.24
C THR A 326 11.87 5.45 -5.29
N SER A 327 11.17 6.35 -5.98
CA SER A 327 11.76 7.32 -6.92
C SER A 327 11.86 8.73 -6.35
N PHE A 328 11.73 8.89 -5.03
CA PHE A 328 11.73 10.19 -4.37
C PHE A 328 12.55 10.17 -3.08
N ILE A 329 12.91 11.38 -2.65
CA ILE A 329 13.52 11.66 -1.35
C ILE A 329 12.52 12.47 -0.52
N SER A 330 12.24 12.01 0.70
CA SER A 330 11.45 12.75 1.68
C SER A 330 12.31 13.71 2.50
N THR A 331 11.77 14.91 2.71
CA THR A 331 12.26 15.91 3.66
C THR A 331 11.12 16.32 4.61
N SER A 332 11.36 17.30 5.48
CA SER A 332 10.30 17.87 6.32
C SER A 332 9.27 18.70 5.54
N LYS A 333 9.57 19.13 4.31
CA LYS A 333 8.66 19.92 3.47
C LYS A 333 7.90 19.11 2.44
N GLY A 334 8.34 17.89 2.13
CA GLY A 334 7.61 17.02 1.22
C GLY A 334 8.46 15.93 0.57
N ASN A 335 7.93 15.38 -0.53
CA ASN A 335 8.55 14.33 -1.32
C ASN A 335 9.03 14.90 -2.66
N TYR A 336 10.30 14.66 -2.99
CA TYR A 336 10.95 15.19 -4.20
C TYR A 336 11.41 14.05 -5.10
N TYR A 337 10.89 13.99 -6.32
CA TYR A 337 11.31 12.98 -7.30
C TYR A 337 12.75 13.15 -7.72
N ALA A 338 13.51 12.05 -7.65
CA ALA A 338 14.85 12.00 -8.16
C ALA A 338 14.84 12.10 -9.69
N LYS A 339 15.73 12.92 -10.25
CA LYS A 339 15.83 13.12 -11.71
C LYS A 339 16.77 12.11 -12.38
N ARG A 340 17.65 11.47 -11.61
CA ARG A 340 18.71 10.61 -12.14
C ARG A 340 18.15 9.22 -12.42
N SER A 341 18.22 8.77 -13.66
CA SER A 341 17.73 7.48 -14.12
C SER A 341 18.23 6.27 -13.31
N ASN A 342 19.45 6.33 -12.77
CA ASN A 342 20.07 5.29 -11.93
C ASN A 342 19.75 5.40 -10.43
N PHE A 343 18.87 6.31 -10.01
CA PHE A 343 18.56 6.54 -8.60
C PHE A 343 18.12 5.25 -7.89
N LEU A 344 17.20 4.51 -8.49
CA LEU A 344 16.67 3.27 -7.91
C LEU A 344 17.73 2.17 -7.77
N VAL A 345 18.65 2.07 -8.75
CA VAL A 345 19.82 1.18 -8.69
C VAL A 345 20.75 1.59 -7.55
N ASN A 346 20.99 2.89 -7.38
CA ASN A 346 21.81 3.38 -6.27
C ASN A 346 21.16 3.12 -4.92
N LEU A 347 19.85 3.30 -4.81
CA LEU A 347 19.09 2.98 -3.60
C LEU A 347 19.24 1.48 -3.27
N PHE A 348 19.00 0.59 -4.24
CA PHE A 348 19.19 -0.85 -4.09
C PHE A 348 20.59 -1.20 -3.57
N LYS A 349 21.64 -0.69 -4.25
CA LYS A 349 23.04 -0.88 -3.85
C LYS A 349 23.35 -0.34 -2.45
N SER A 350 22.69 0.73 -2.03
CA SER A 350 22.85 1.28 -0.69
C SER A 350 22.34 0.30 0.38
N HIS A 351 21.24 -0.41 0.09
CA HIS A 351 20.68 -1.44 0.95
C HIS A 351 21.51 -2.72 0.97
N GLU A 352 22.20 -3.05 -0.11
CA GLU A 352 23.25 -4.09 -0.12
C GLU A 352 24.50 -3.70 0.68
N GLY A 353 24.55 -2.49 1.24
CA GLY A 353 25.63 -2.05 2.11
C GLY A 353 26.72 -1.21 1.43
N LYS A 354 26.63 -0.93 0.12
CA LYS A 354 27.69 -0.23 -0.64
C LYS A 354 27.83 1.23 -0.17
N THR A 355 28.97 1.55 0.45
CA THR A 355 29.24 2.86 1.10
C THR A 355 29.11 4.04 0.15
N LEU A 356 29.65 3.93 -1.07
CA LEU A 356 29.55 4.99 -2.07
C LEU A 356 28.09 5.37 -2.35
N ASN A 357 27.23 4.37 -2.54
CA ASN A 357 25.81 4.58 -2.83
C ASN A 357 25.05 5.18 -1.64
N LYS A 358 25.38 4.77 -0.41
CA LYS A 358 24.86 5.41 0.81
C LYS A 358 25.24 6.89 0.87
N ASN A 359 26.48 7.22 0.53
CA ASN A 359 26.97 8.60 0.53
C ASN A 359 26.31 9.44 -0.57
N ILE A 360 26.13 8.89 -1.77
CA ILE A 360 25.40 9.56 -2.87
C ILE A 360 23.97 9.91 -2.43
N TYR A 361 23.23 8.94 -1.86
CA TYR A 361 21.87 9.17 -1.37
C TYR A 361 21.82 10.25 -0.28
N ARG A 362 22.76 10.21 0.68
CA ARG A 362 22.86 11.21 1.76
C ARG A 362 23.17 12.60 1.23
N ALA A 363 24.07 12.70 0.24
CA ALA A 363 24.42 13.98 -0.39
C ALA A 363 23.23 14.59 -1.14
N GLU A 364 22.48 13.78 -1.91
CA GLU A 364 21.28 14.24 -2.61
C GLU A 364 20.20 14.72 -1.63
N LYS A 365 19.99 13.99 -0.52
CA LYS A 365 19.06 14.42 0.52
C LYS A 365 19.49 15.71 1.21
N LEU A 366 20.78 15.84 1.55
CA LEU A 366 21.31 17.05 2.18
C LEU A 366 21.17 18.27 1.25
N TRP A 367 21.47 18.10 -0.04
CA TRP A 367 21.31 19.14 -1.05
C TRP A 367 19.87 19.66 -1.12
N LEU A 368 18.87 18.76 -1.12
CA LEU A 368 17.45 19.14 -1.09
C LEU A 368 17.10 19.93 0.18
N MET A 369 17.56 19.48 1.35
CA MET A 369 17.33 20.18 2.61
C MET A 369 17.97 21.58 2.63
N ILE A 370 19.13 21.77 1.98
CA ILE A 370 19.79 23.07 1.83
C ILE A 370 18.98 23.96 0.89
N LEU A 371 18.59 23.46 -0.29
CA LEU A 371 17.77 24.21 -1.25
C LEU A 371 16.47 24.71 -0.60
N GLU A 372 15.81 23.87 0.21
CA GLU A 372 14.62 24.26 0.95
C GLU A 372 14.86 25.39 1.96
N ARG A 373 16.05 25.50 2.54
CA ARG A 373 16.38 26.58 3.47
C ARG A 373 16.67 27.89 2.76
N ILE A 374 17.29 27.85 1.58
CA ILE A 374 17.71 29.02 0.80
C ILE A 374 16.57 29.62 -0.03
N THR A 375 15.55 28.82 -0.35
CA THR A 375 14.35 29.26 -1.09
C THR A 375 13.27 29.90 -0.20
N LYS A 376 13.61 30.18 1.07
CA LYS A 376 12.85 31.06 1.98
C LYS A 376 13.52 32.42 1.99
#